data_AF-A0A2N5KSA7-F1
#
_entry.id   AF-A0A2N5KSA7-F1
#
_cell.length_a   1.000
_cell.length_b   1.000
_cell.length_c   1.000
_cell.angle_alpha   90.00
_cell.angle_beta   90.00
_cell.angle_gamma   90.00
#
_symmetry.space_group_name_H-M   'P 1'
#
loop_
_entity.id
_entity.type
_entity.pdbx_description
1 polymer ?
#
loop_
_entity_poly.entity_id
_entity_poly.type
_entity_poly.pdbx_seq_one_letter_code
_entity_poly.pdbx_strand_id
1 'polypeptide(L)'
;MAALMERLGFGGREMTSAGHSKDFVLKVVQPSLVGLMDGSVSTLAPLFATAFATGDPRVTFLVGLAAAVGAAISMGFSEGLSDDGSLTGRGDPIMRGLITGVATFVGGILHTLPFLLPQVSVALYVAFAVVGVELLAISAIRYRYFDMSFLVSALQVVLGGVLVFASGVLIGSA
;
A
#
# COMPACT_ATOMS: atom_id res chain seq x y z
N MET A 1 23.66 -14.35 1.48
CA MET A 1 23.46 -13.21 0.56
C MET A 1 23.02 -13.67 -0.84
N ALA A 2 23.77 -14.55 -1.52
CA ALA A 2 23.42 -15.02 -2.88
C ALA A 2 22.02 -15.67 -2.99
N ALA A 3 21.68 -16.60 -2.09
CA ALA A 3 20.36 -17.25 -2.09
C ALA A 3 19.18 -16.28 -1.84
N LEU A 4 19.40 -15.20 -1.09
CA LEU A 4 18.39 -14.15 -0.90
C LEU A 4 18.22 -13.32 -2.17
N MET A 5 19.32 -12.98 -2.84
CA MET A 5 19.26 -12.24 -4.11
C MET A 5 18.56 -13.04 -5.21
N GLU A 6 18.76 -14.36 -5.24
CA GLU A 6 18.06 -15.27 -6.14
C GLU A 6 16.56 -15.31 -5.83
N ARG A 7 16.18 -15.45 -4.54
CA ARG A 7 14.78 -15.38 -4.10
C ARG A 7 14.11 -14.04 -4.44
N LEU A 8 14.86 -12.94 -4.36
CA LEU A 8 14.40 -11.59 -4.72
C LEU A 8 14.45 -11.31 -6.24
N GLY A 9 14.80 -12.30 -7.06
CA GLY A 9 14.72 -12.18 -8.52
C GLY A 9 15.84 -11.37 -9.18
N PHE A 10 16.93 -11.05 -8.48
CA PHE A 10 18.05 -10.28 -9.04
C PHE A 10 18.93 -11.08 -10.03
N GLY A 11 18.66 -12.36 -10.25
CA GLY A 11 19.41 -13.23 -11.17
C GLY A 11 18.73 -13.52 -12.52
N GLY A 12 17.52 -12.99 -12.76
CA GLY A 12 16.74 -13.29 -13.97
C GLY A 12 17.36 -12.67 -15.23
N ARG A 13 17.46 -13.46 -16.31
CA ARG A 13 17.98 -13.02 -17.62
C ARG A 13 16.95 -12.31 -18.51
N GLU A 14 15.66 -12.51 -18.25
CA GLU A 14 14.60 -11.83 -19.01
C GLU A 14 14.39 -10.40 -18.50
N MET A 15 14.23 -9.48 -19.45
CA MET A 15 14.03 -8.06 -19.19
C MET A 15 12.61 -7.63 -19.55
N THR A 16 12.02 -6.75 -18.77
CA THR A 16 10.78 -6.04 -19.12
C THR A 16 11.03 -5.02 -20.23
N SER A 17 9.98 -4.53 -20.87
CA SER A 17 10.05 -3.43 -21.85
C SER A 17 10.70 -2.17 -21.25
N ALA A 18 10.51 -1.94 -19.95
CA ALA A 18 11.11 -0.86 -19.18
C ALA A 18 12.61 -1.07 -18.84
N GLY A 19 13.21 -2.17 -19.27
CA GLY A 19 14.63 -2.48 -19.02
C GLY A 19 14.93 -2.93 -17.58
N HIS A 20 14.00 -3.62 -16.92
CA HIS A 20 14.22 -4.23 -15.61
C HIS A 20 14.23 -5.75 -15.67
N SER A 21 14.90 -6.41 -14.73
CA SER A 21 14.76 -7.86 -14.59
C SER A 21 13.29 -8.22 -14.33
N LYS A 22 12.71 -9.06 -15.19
CA LYS A 22 11.33 -9.50 -15.10
C LYS A 22 11.06 -10.19 -13.75
N ASP A 23 12.00 -10.99 -13.30
CA ASP A 23 11.94 -11.67 -12.01
C ASP A 23 11.88 -10.69 -10.84
N PHE A 24 12.72 -9.65 -10.84
CA PHE A 24 12.66 -8.62 -9.82
C PHE A 24 11.31 -7.90 -9.81
N VAL A 25 10.78 -7.56 -10.98
CA VAL A 25 9.48 -6.89 -11.09
C VAL A 25 8.35 -7.78 -10.57
N LEU A 26 8.31 -9.05 -10.97
CA LEU A 26 7.25 -9.99 -10.57
C LEU A 26 7.34 -10.41 -9.10
N LYS A 27 8.54 -10.64 -8.58
CA LYS A 27 8.77 -11.22 -7.24
C LYS A 27 8.84 -10.18 -6.13
N VAL A 28 9.18 -8.93 -6.46
CA VAL A 28 9.41 -7.87 -5.47
C VAL A 28 8.55 -6.64 -5.75
N VAL A 29 8.66 -6.04 -6.93
CA VAL A 29 7.99 -4.75 -7.21
C VAL A 29 6.47 -4.91 -7.21
N GLN A 30 5.96 -5.94 -7.90
CA GLN A 30 4.53 -6.19 -8.00
C GLN A 30 3.88 -6.47 -6.62
N PRO A 31 4.35 -7.44 -5.80
CA PRO A 31 3.76 -7.67 -4.48
C PRO A 31 3.91 -6.44 -3.55
N SER A 32 5.04 -5.72 -3.61
CA SER A 32 5.21 -4.47 -2.85
C SER A 32 4.18 -3.42 -3.26
N LEU A 33 3.97 -3.23 -4.56
CA LEU A 33 3.05 -2.23 -5.08
C LEU A 33 1.60 -2.56 -4.73
N VAL A 34 1.21 -3.83 -4.84
CA VAL A 34 -0.11 -4.31 -4.41
C VAL A 34 -0.32 -4.04 -2.92
N GLY A 35 0.67 -4.37 -2.09
CA GLY A 35 0.61 -4.10 -0.67
C GLY A 35 0.48 -2.60 -0.35
N LEU A 36 1.35 -1.76 -0.93
CA LEU A 36 1.31 -0.31 -0.76
C LEU A 36 -0.03 0.30 -1.18
N MET A 37 -0.61 -0.15 -2.30
CA MET A 37 -1.92 0.31 -2.74
C MET A 37 -3.03 -0.07 -1.76
N ASP A 38 -3.06 -1.32 -1.33
CA ASP A 38 -4.06 -1.77 -0.36
C ASP A 38 -3.93 -0.99 0.94
N GLY A 39 -2.72 -0.94 1.52
CA GLY A 39 -2.44 -0.23 2.76
C GLY A 39 -2.76 1.25 2.66
N SER A 40 -2.33 1.94 1.60
CA SER A 40 -2.50 3.40 1.50
C SER A 40 -3.95 3.81 1.17
N VAL A 41 -4.74 2.94 0.56
CA VAL A 41 -6.09 3.28 0.10
C VAL A 41 -7.17 2.69 1.00
N SER A 42 -7.10 1.40 1.36
CA SER A 42 -8.17 0.70 2.08
C SER A 42 -8.34 1.19 3.52
N THR A 43 -7.25 1.61 4.18
CA THR A 43 -7.29 2.09 5.57
C THR A 43 -7.75 3.54 5.69
N LEU A 44 -7.83 4.29 4.58
CA LEU A 44 -8.35 5.66 4.58
C LEU A 44 -9.81 5.69 5.06
N ALA A 45 -10.63 4.74 4.60
CA ALA A 45 -12.05 4.70 4.95
C ALA A 45 -12.29 4.62 6.47
N PRO A 46 -11.81 3.58 7.20
CA PRO A 46 -12.03 3.49 8.63
C PRO A 46 -11.34 4.62 9.42
N LEU A 47 -10.16 5.07 8.97
CA LEU A 47 -9.44 6.15 9.66
C LEU A 47 -10.21 7.47 9.59
N PHE A 48 -10.57 7.92 8.39
CA PHE A 48 -11.27 9.20 8.23
C PHE A 48 -12.72 9.11 8.73
N ALA A 49 -13.41 7.98 8.55
CA ALA A 49 -14.71 7.78 9.20
C ALA A 49 -14.63 8.02 10.70
N THR A 50 -13.61 7.45 11.37
CA THR A 50 -13.39 7.64 12.80
C THR A 50 -13.03 9.10 13.15
N ALA A 51 -12.16 9.72 12.37
CA ALA A 51 -11.75 11.10 12.57
C ALA A 51 -12.93 12.07 12.53
N PHE A 52 -13.82 11.92 11.53
CA PHE A 52 -14.97 12.78 11.36
C PHE A 52 -16.11 12.46 12.33
N ALA A 53 -16.32 11.19 12.66
CA ALA A 53 -17.36 10.79 13.62
C ALA A 53 -17.02 11.18 15.06
N THR A 54 -15.75 11.07 15.46
CA THR A 54 -15.37 11.21 16.88
C THR A 54 -14.71 12.55 17.21
N GLY A 55 -13.99 13.14 16.25
CA GLY A 55 -13.12 14.29 16.51
C GLY A 55 -11.95 13.98 17.47
N ASP A 56 -11.73 12.72 17.85
CA ASP A 56 -10.69 12.31 18.80
C ASP A 56 -9.48 11.72 18.05
N PRO A 57 -8.32 12.39 18.08
CA PRO A 57 -7.12 11.91 17.38
C PRO A 57 -6.58 10.61 17.97
N ARG A 58 -6.71 10.36 19.28
CA ARG A 58 -6.24 9.11 19.90
C ARG A 58 -7.08 7.92 19.45
N VAL A 59 -8.40 8.06 19.44
CA VAL A 59 -9.31 7.01 18.96
C VAL A 59 -9.03 6.75 17.47
N THR A 60 -8.87 7.82 16.69
CA THR A 60 -8.53 7.73 15.27
C THR A 60 -7.21 6.99 15.04
N PHE A 61 -6.16 7.31 15.80
CA PHE A 61 -4.87 6.61 15.73
C PHE A 61 -5.00 5.13 16.03
N LEU A 62 -5.73 4.75 17.09
CA LEU A 62 -5.90 3.34 17.47
C LEU A 62 -6.66 2.55 16.40
N VAL A 63 -7.73 3.12 15.83
CA VAL A 63 -8.48 2.48 14.75
C VAL A 63 -7.64 2.37 13.49
N GLY A 64 -6.90 3.43 13.12
CA GLY A 64 -5.98 3.42 11.99
C GLY A 64 -4.89 2.37 12.12
N LEU A 65 -4.28 2.28 13.31
CA LEU A 65 -3.24 1.29 13.60
C LEU A 65 -3.81 -0.14 13.52
N ALA A 66 -5.00 -0.35 14.09
CA ALA A 66 -5.68 -1.64 13.99
C ALA A 66 -6.00 -2.01 12.54
N ALA A 67 -6.47 -1.05 11.73
CA ALA A 67 -6.73 -1.25 10.30
C ALA A 67 -5.45 -1.58 9.53
N ALA A 68 -4.35 -0.85 9.75
CA ALA A 68 -3.06 -1.09 9.09
C ALA A 68 -2.47 -2.46 9.44
N VAL A 69 -2.51 -2.86 10.72
CA VAL A 69 -2.04 -4.17 11.18
C VAL A 69 -2.92 -5.29 10.62
N GLY A 70 -4.25 -5.13 10.70
CA GLY A 70 -5.20 -6.11 10.19
C GLY A 70 -5.05 -6.33 8.68
N ALA A 71 -4.96 -5.25 7.91
CA ALA A 71 -4.74 -5.29 6.47
C ALA A 71 -3.40 -5.97 6.13
N ALA A 72 -2.32 -5.63 6.85
CA ALA A 72 -1.00 -6.22 6.63
C ALA A 72 -0.97 -7.73 6.82
N ILE A 73 -1.59 -8.22 7.89
CA ILE A 73 -1.71 -9.66 8.14
C ILE A 73 -2.55 -10.29 7.03
N SER A 74 -3.74 -9.74 6.76
CA SER A 74 -4.67 -10.27 5.76
C SER A 74 -4.02 -10.38 4.38
N MET A 75 -3.45 -9.28 3.88
CA MET A 75 -2.79 -9.20 2.58
C MET A 75 -1.56 -10.08 2.48
N GLY A 76 -0.75 -10.16 3.55
CA GLY A 76 0.44 -11.02 3.56
C GLY A 76 0.07 -12.50 3.43
N PHE A 77 -0.97 -12.93 4.14
CA PHE A 77 -1.50 -14.29 4.00
C PHE A 77 -2.18 -14.50 2.64
N SER A 78 -2.99 -13.55 2.17
CA SER A 78 -3.65 -13.65 0.85
C SER A 78 -2.62 -13.84 -0.26
N GLU A 79 -1.56 -13.03 -0.30
CA GLU A 79 -0.52 -13.18 -1.32
C GLU A 79 0.28 -14.48 -1.14
N GLY A 80 0.71 -14.80 0.09
CA GLY A 80 1.53 -15.99 0.35
C GLY A 80 0.80 -17.32 0.16
N LEU A 81 -0.53 -17.33 0.27
CA LEU A 81 -1.37 -18.50 0.04
C LEU A 81 -1.99 -18.54 -1.36
N SER A 82 -1.79 -17.51 -2.18
CA SER A 82 -2.39 -17.43 -3.52
C SER A 82 -1.85 -18.50 -4.47
N ASP A 83 -0.54 -18.75 -4.45
CA ASP A 83 0.11 -19.78 -5.25
C ASP A 83 1.52 -20.09 -4.71
N ASP A 84 2.06 -21.25 -5.04
CA ASP A 84 3.41 -21.70 -4.64
C ASP A 84 4.55 -21.18 -5.53
N GLY A 85 4.23 -20.35 -6.53
CA GLY A 85 5.19 -19.78 -7.48
C GLY A 85 5.60 -20.71 -8.63
N SER A 86 5.27 -22.01 -8.58
CA SER A 86 5.74 -23.00 -9.57
C SER A 86 5.06 -22.81 -10.94
N LEU A 87 3.76 -22.48 -10.93
CA LEU A 87 2.95 -22.25 -12.12
C LEU A 87 3.05 -20.81 -12.66
N THR A 88 3.21 -19.84 -11.76
CA THR A 88 3.12 -18.41 -12.07
C THR A 88 4.48 -17.76 -12.33
N GLY A 89 5.57 -18.40 -11.90
CA GLY A 89 6.92 -17.82 -11.91
C GLY A 89 7.12 -16.70 -10.88
N ARG A 90 6.13 -16.45 -10.01
CA ARG A 90 6.18 -15.37 -9.00
C ARG A 90 7.10 -15.68 -7.82
N GLY A 91 7.73 -16.87 -7.78
CA GLY A 91 8.75 -17.20 -6.80
C GLY A 91 8.19 -17.57 -5.42
N ASP A 92 9.05 -17.54 -4.41
CA ASP A 92 8.78 -18.07 -3.07
C ASP A 92 7.55 -17.42 -2.40
N PRO A 93 6.52 -18.22 -2.03
CA PRO A 93 5.27 -17.69 -1.48
C PRO A 93 5.45 -16.94 -0.15
N ILE A 94 6.35 -17.43 0.71
CA ILE A 94 6.61 -16.82 2.02
C ILE A 94 7.22 -15.43 1.83
N MET A 95 8.20 -15.31 0.93
CA MET A 95 8.82 -14.01 0.62
C MET A 95 7.81 -13.02 0.05
N ARG A 96 6.95 -13.46 -0.87
CA ARG A 96 5.90 -12.60 -1.43
C ARG A 96 4.90 -12.13 -0.39
N GLY A 97 4.45 -13.06 0.47
CA GLY A 97 3.54 -12.73 1.57
C GLY A 97 4.18 -11.73 2.53
N LEU A 98 5.45 -11.91 2.89
CA LEU A 98 6.17 -10.96 3.74
C LEU A 98 6.31 -9.57 3.08
N ILE A 99 6.73 -9.53 1.82
CA ILE A 99 6.87 -8.28 1.06
C ILE A 99 5.54 -7.53 0.99
N THR A 100 4.46 -8.24 0.64
CA THR A 100 3.13 -7.64 0.52
C THR A 100 2.62 -7.16 1.87
N GLY A 101 2.69 -7.99 2.91
CA GLY A 101 2.22 -7.61 4.24
C GLY A 101 2.97 -6.42 4.83
N VAL A 102 4.31 -6.37 4.69
CA VAL A 102 5.11 -5.21 5.12
C VAL A 102 4.74 -3.97 4.31
N ALA A 103 4.60 -4.09 2.99
CA ALA A 103 4.21 -2.98 2.14
C ALA A 103 2.81 -2.45 2.49
N THR A 104 1.85 -3.33 2.78
CA THR A 104 0.51 -2.96 3.27
C THR A 104 0.58 -2.25 4.60
N PHE A 105 1.36 -2.76 5.56
CA PHE A 105 1.54 -2.08 6.84
C PHE A 105 2.11 -0.67 6.65
N VAL A 106 3.17 -0.53 5.85
CA VAL A 106 3.81 0.76 5.56
C VAL A 106 2.82 1.71 4.89
N GLY A 107 2.05 1.24 3.91
CA GLY A 107 1.03 2.05 3.25
C GLY A 107 -0.06 2.55 4.21
N GLY A 108 -0.48 1.73 5.18
CA GLY A 108 -1.54 2.09 6.13
C GLY A 108 -1.08 2.90 7.34
N ILE A 109 0.13 2.65 7.85
CA ILE A 109 0.58 3.27 9.10
C ILE A 109 0.98 4.73 8.90
N LEU A 110 1.55 5.09 7.75
CA LEU A 110 2.14 6.41 7.52
C LEU A 110 1.12 7.55 7.65
N HIS A 111 -0.03 7.46 6.98
CA HIS A 111 -1.12 8.43 7.13
C HIS A 111 -1.92 8.31 8.43
N THR A 112 -1.67 7.26 9.24
CA THR A 112 -2.22 7.12 10.60
C THR A 112 -1.38 7.87 11.65
N LEU A 113 -0.05 7.90 11.49
CA LEU A 113 0.87 8.57 12.44
C LEU A 113 0.52 10.03 12.79
N PRO A 114 -0.01 10.88 11.86
CA PRO A 114 -0.40 12.24 12.18
C PRO A 114 -1.43 12.36 13.31
N PHE A 115 -2.23 11.33 13.55
CA PHE A 115 -3.22 11.29 14.64
C PHE A 115 -2.60 11.05 16.03
N LEU A 116 -1.27 10.97 16.13
CA LEU A 116 -0.56 11.16 17.41
C LEU A 116 -0.56 12.64 17.86
N LEU A 117 -0.84 13.57 16.95
CA LEU A 117 -0.96 14.99 17.28
C LEU A 117 -2.24 15.25 18.10
N PRO A 118 -2.19 16.11 19.13
CA PRO A 118 -3.33 16.31 20.03
C PRO A 118 -4.48 17.11 19.41
N GLN A 119 -4.25 17.86 18.33
CA GLN A 119 -5.29 18.62 17.63
C GLN A 119 -5.72 17.89 16.36
N VAL A 120 -6.96 17.43 16.32
CA VAL A 120 -7.52 16.67 15.19
C VAL A 120 -7.44 17.41 13.86
N SER A 121 -7.64 18.73 13.84
CA SER A 121 -7.54 19.52 12.61
C SER A 121 -6.12 19.53 12.05
N VAL A 122 -5.10 19.63 12.92
CA VAL A 122 -3.69 19.58 12.49
C VAL A 122 -3.35 18.18 12.01
N ALA A 123 -3.79 17.15 12.74
CA ALA A 123 -3.63 15.75 12.34
C ALA A 123 -4.20 15.48 10.94
N LEU A 124 -5.41 15.99 10.66
CA LEU A 124 -6.06 15.86 9.36
C LEU A 124 -5.24 16.51 8.24
N TYR A 125 -4.79 17.76 8.39
CA TYR A 125 -4.00 18.42 7.35
C TYR A 125 -2.69 17.69 7.06
N VAL A 126 -2.01 17.21 8.11
CA VAL A 126 -0.77 16.44 7.93
C VAL A 126 -1.08 15.07 7.30
N ALA A 127 -2.15 14.39 7.71
CA ALA A 127 -2.59 13.13 7.10
C ALA A 127 -2.88 13.30 5.61
N PHE A 128 -3.60 14.35 5.20
CA PHE A 128 -3.83 14.62 3.78
C PHE A 128 -2.54 14.85 2.99
N ALA A 129 -1.56 15.55 3.57
CA ALA A 129 -0.26 15.73 2.94
C ALA A 129 0.49 14.40 2.79
N VAL A 130 0.46 13.54 3.82
CA VAL A 130 1.07 12.21 3.79
C VAL A 130 0.42 11.34 2.73
N VAL A 131 -0.92 11.28 2.68
CA VAL A 131 -1.66 10.54 1.63
C VAL A 131 -1.27 11.05 0.24
N GLY A 132 -1.17 12.37 0.04
CA GLY A 132 -0.72 12.94 -1.23
C GLY A 132 0.66 12.42 -1.66
N VAL A 133 1.60 12.33 -0.73
CA VAL A 133 2.94 11.78 -0.98
C VAL A 133 2.90 10.28 -1.24
N GLU A 134 2.12 9.51 -0.48
CA GLU A 134 1.92 8.07 -0.69
C GLU A 134 1.39 7.77 -2.09
N LEU A 135 0.32 8.44 -2.51
CA LEU A 135 -0.28 8.22 -3.83
C LEU A 135 0.67 8.62 -4.96
N LEU A 136 1.42 9.72 -4.80
CA LEU A 136 2.46 10.11 -5.77
C LEU A 136 3.58 9.07 -5.86
N ALA A 137 4.04 8.52 -4.72
CA ALA A 137 5.05 7.48 -4.68
C ALA A 137 4.57 6.21 -5.38
N ILE A 138 3.34 5.75 -5.09
CA ILE A 138 2.71 4.61 -5.77
C ILE A 138 2.63 4.86 -7.28
N SER A 139 2.17 6.04 -7.69
CA SER A 139 2.06 6.40 -9.11
C SER A 139 3.41 6.47 -9.81
N ALA A 140 4.46 6.92 -9.12
CA ALA A 140 5.83 6.95 -9.63
C ALA A 140 6.42 5.54 -9.78
N ILE A 141 6.17 4.63 -8.83
CA ILE A 141 6.59 3.23 -8.93
C ILE A 141 5.91 2.57 -10.14
N ARG A 142 4.60 2.76 -10.30
CA ARG A 142 3.85 2.26 -11.47
C ARG A 142 4.41 2.79 -12.78
N TYR A 143 4.66 4.10 -12.86
CA TYR A 143 5.27 4.74 -14.02
C TYR A 143 6.64 4.13 -14.34
N ARG A 144 7.48 3.93 -13.32
CA ARG A 144 8.86 3.49 -13.48
C ARG A 144 9.01 2.04 -13.92
N TYR A 145 8.17 1.13 -13.41
CA TYR A 145 8.35 -0.32 -13.57
C TYR A 145 7.35 -0.99 -14.53
N PHE A 146 6.24 -0.34 -14.86
CA PHE A 146 5.17 -0.93 -15.68
C PHE A 146 4.86 -0.15 -16.98
N ASP A 147 5.76 0.73 -17.42
CA ASP A 147 5.64 1.52 -18.68
C ASP A 147 4.31 2.25 -18.88
N MET A 148 3.61 2.57 -17.79
CA MET A 148 2.38 3.36 -17.86
C MET A 148 2.71 4.84 -17.96
N SER A 149 1.88 5.64 -18.61
CA SER A 149 2.04 7.10 -18.51
C SER A 149 1.80 7.59 -17.07
N PHE A 150 2.63 8.53 -16.60
CA PHE A 150 2.54 9.02 -15.21
C PHE A 150 1.16 9.61 -14.91
N LEU A 151 0.58 10.35 -15.87
CA LEU A 151 -0.74 10.97 -15.70
C LEU A 151 -1.85 9.93 -15.51
N VAL A 152 -1.86 8.87 -16.32
CA VAL A 152 -2.85 7.78 -16.18
C VAL A 152 -2.63 7.05 -14.86
N SER A 153 -1.37 6.81 -14.49
CA SER A 153 -1.01 6.18 -13.23
C SER A 153 -1.49 6.98 -12.02
N ALA A 154 -1.26 8.30 -12.02
CA ALA A 154 -1.71 9.24 -11.00
C ALA A 154 -3.23 9.30 -10.93
N LEU A 155 -3.91 9.45 -12.07
CA LEU A 155 -5.36 9.54 -12.13
C LEU A 155 -6.04 8.31 -11.52
N GLN A 156 -5.59 7.10 -11.87
CA GLN A 156 -6.17 5.86 -11.36
C GLN A 156 -5.99 5.70 -9.84
N VAL A 157 -4.78 5.99 -9.34
CA VAL A 157 -4.46 5.84 -7.91
C VAL A 157 -5.22 6.90 -7.08
N VAL A 158 -5.23 8.16 -7.54
CA VAL A 158 -5.96 9.25 -6.89
C VAL A 158 -7.47 8.99 -6.92
N LEU A 159 -8.02 8.54 -8.04
CA LEU A 159 -9.45 8.22 -8.12
C LEU A 159 -9.83 7.13 -7.13
N GLY A 160 -9.05 6.05 -7.04
CA GLY A 160 -9.27 5.00 -6.04
C GLY A 160 -9.23 5.54 -4.61
N GLY A 161 -8.21 6.35 -4.30
CA GLY A 161 -8.07 7.01 -3.00
C GLY A 161 -9.26 7.92 -2.64
N VAL A 162 -9.70 8.76 -3.59
CA VAL A 162 -10.83 9.68 -3.40
C VAL A 162 -12.13 8.91 -3.17
N LEU A 163 -12.37 7.82 -3.89
CA LEU A 163 -13.58 7.01 -3.72
C LEU A 163 -13.64 6.40 -2.31
N VAL A 164 -12.55 5.78 -1.86
CA VAL A 164 -12.50 5.16 -0.53
C VAL A 164 -12.56 6.20 0.59
N PHE A 165 -11.85 7.33 0.42
CA PHE A 165 -11.96 8.46 1.34
C PHE A 165 -13.39 8.98 1.43
N ALA A 166 -14.05 9.23 0.29
CA ALA A 166 -15.42 9.71 0.26
C ALA A 166 -16.38 8.74 0.94
N SER A 167 -16.21 7.42 0.74
CA SER A 167 -16.97 6.41 1.48
C SER A 167 -16.77 6.54 3.00
N GLY A 168 -15.52 6.70 3.46
CA GLY A 168 -15.21 6.91 4.88
C GLY A 168 -15.88 8.16 5.45
N VAL A 169 -15.79 9.30 4.76
CA VAL A 169 -16.43 10.55 5.19
C VAL A 169 -17.95 10.40 5.25
N LEU A 170 -18.58 9.83 4.23
CA LEU A 170 -20.02 9.65 4.17
C LEU A 170 -20.54 8.74 5.28
N ILE A 171 -19.83 7.63 5.55
CA ILE A 171 -20.18 6.69 6.62
C ILE A 171 -19.95 7.33 7.99
N GLY A 172 -18.84 8.04 8.20
CA GLY A 172 -18.52 8.68 9.48
C GLY A 172 -19.34 9.94 9.79
N SER A 173 -20.03 10.51 8.80
CA SER A 173 -20.89 11.69 8.96
C SER A 173 -22.38 11.34 9.10
N ALA A 174 -22.73 10.04 9.02
CA ALA A 174 -24.09 9.54 9.18
C ALA A 174 -24.45 9.34 10.66
#